data_AF-A0A7J5X8Q3-F1
#
_entry.id   AF-A0A7J5X8Q3-F1
#
_cell.length_a   1.000
_cell.length_b   1.000
_cell.length_c   1.000
_cell.angle_alpha   90.00
_cell.angle_beta   90.00
_cell.angle_gamma   90.00
#
_symmetry.space_group_name_H-M   'P 1'
#
loop_
_entity.id
_entity.type
_entity.pdbx_description
1 polymer ?
#
loop_
_entity_poly.entity_id
_entity_poly.type
_entity_poly.pdbx_seq_one_letter_code
_entity_poly.pdbx_strand_id
1 'polypeptide(L)'
;MGDRERGGLVTYWQTVTWSRFPEPLLANITLSWNKSLELVDDVVVTFEYGGQPPWCWRSHLTEVLPVGLPPVRVRVLEKSPDRGVSWQPYQFYADDCLEAFGMPPKRVADLAPSNITRVICTEQYSKWVGAKEEKQVVFEVRSRFGSSPVRS
;
A
#
# COMPACT_ATOMS: atom_id res chain seq x y z
N MET A 1 2.32 -12.32 10.09
CA MET A 1 1.93 -12.04 8.68
C MET A 1 2.13 -13.27 7.79
N GLY A 2 1.49 -14.40 8.14
CA GLY A 2 1.56 -15.67 7.41
C GLY A 2 1.29 -16.86 8.33
N ASP A 3 1.46 -16.63 9.63
CA ASP A 3 0.99 -17.46 10.72
C ASP A 3 -0.55 -17.40 10.86
N ARG A 4 -1.10 -18.33 11.66
CA ARG A 4 -2.54 -18.45 11.91
C ARG A 4 -2.89 -17.74 13.20
N GLU A 5 -3.64 -16.65 13.08
CA GLU A 5 -4.25 -15.96 14.21
C GLU A 5 -5.33 -16.85 14.87
N ARG A 6 -5.35 -16.91 16.22
CA ARG A 6 -6.32 -17.71 16.99
C ARG A 6 -6.87 -16.90 18.16
N GLY A 7 -8.15 -17.06 18.44
CA GLY A 7 -8.78 -16.49 19.64
C GLY A 7 -8.86 -14.96 19.69
N GLY A 8 -8.83 -14.29 18.54
CA GLY A 8 -8.91 -12.82 18.47
C GLY A 8 -7.63 -12.08 18.89
N LEU A 9 -6.57 -12.81 19.21
CA LEU A 9 -5.24 -12.24 19.37
C LEU A 9 -4.65 -12.03 17.98
N VAL A 10 -4.15 -10.82 17.72
CA VAL A 10 -3.48 -10.46 16.46
C VAL A 10 -1.98 -10.38 16.73
N THR A 11 -1.20 -11.09 15.94
CA THR A 11 0.25 -10.94 15.90
C THR A 11 0.67 -10.13 14.67
N TYR A 12 1.64 -9.25 14.84
CA TYR A 12 2.11 -8.40 13.76
C TYR A 12 3.60 -8.17 13.86
N TRP A 13 4.22 -7.98 12.69
CA TRP A 13 5.58 -7.47 12.60
C TRP A 13 5.53 -5.94 12.67
N GLN A 14 6.54 -5.33 13.28
CA GLN A 14 6.61 -3.90 13.50
C GLN A 14 8.00 -3.35 13.14
N THR A 15 8.02 -2.22 12.43
CA THR A 15 9.25 -1.46 12.20
C THR A 15 9.72 -0.76 13.48
N VAL A 16 10.94 -0.22 13.46
CA VAL A 16 11.32 0.84 14.41
C VAL A 16 10.41 2.06 14.24
N THR A 17 10.27 2.84 15.30
CA THR A 17 9.56 4.13 15.24
C THR A 17 10.35 5.15 14.42
N TRP A 18 9.66 6.12 13.84
CA TRP A 18 10.27 7.16 13.01
C TRP A 18 11.02 8.23 13.83
N SER A 19 12.11 7.83 14.49
CA SER A 19 12.86 8.70 15.41
C SER A 19 13.83 9.67 14.73
N ARG A 20 14.19 9.42 13.46
CA ARG A 20 15.15 10.22 12.67
C ARG A 20 14.50 11.20 11.69
N PHE A 21 13.28 11.64 11.99
CA PHE A 21 12.61 12.66 11.19
C PHE A 21 13.52 13.89 10.95
N PRO A 22 13.62 14.42 9.71
CA PRO A 22 12.78 14.17 8.54
C PRO A 22 13.29 13.09 7.57
N GLU A 23 14.34 12.32 7.89
CA GLU A 23 14.84 11.24 7.02
C GLU A 23 13.73 10.21 6.76
N PRO A 24 13.43 9.79 5.51
CA PRO A 24 12.29 8.92 5.25
C PRO A 24 12.44 7.54 5.94
N LEU A 25 11.37 7.09 6.61
CA LEU A 25 11.30 5.72 7.13
C LEU A 25 10.94 4.76 6.00
N LEU A 26 11.90 3.94 5.57
CA LEU A 26 11.72 2.94 4.51
C LEU A 26 11.73 1.53 5.10
N ALA A 27 10.86 0.66 4.58
CA ALA A 27 10.80 -0.75 4.94
C ALA A 27 10.47 -1.58 3.70
N ASN A 28 11.34 -2.54 3.38
CA ASN A 28 11.14 -3.47 2.27
C ASN A 28 10.80 -4.84 2.83
N ILE A 29 9.69 -5.41 2.37
CA ILE A 29 9.25 -6.76 2.74
C ILE A 29 9.24 -7.60 1.48
N THR A 30 10.06 -8.66 1.46
CA THR A 30 10.17 -9.56 0.31
C THR A 30 9.57 -10.92 0.67
N LEU A 31 8.56 -11.34 -0.10
CA LEU A 31 8.03 -12.70 -0.07
C LEU A 31 8.61 -13.48 -1.24
N SER A 32 9.29 -14.58 -0.96
CA SER A 32 9.97 -15.38 -1.97
C SER A 32 9.48 -16.83 -1.99
N TRP A 33 9.21 -17.31 -3.19
CA TRP A 33 8.98 -18.72 -3.47
C TRP A 33 9.99 -19.14 -4.52
N ASN A 34 10.67 -20.27 -4.30
CA ASN A 34 11.61 -20.82 -5.29
C ASN A 34 10.87 -21.54 -6.45
N LYS A 35 9.75 -20.96 -6.88
CA LYS A 35 8.83 -21.43 -7.90
C LYS A 35 8.08 -20.25 -8.51
N SER A 36 7.73 -20.36 -9.79
CA SER A 36 6.80 -19.45 -10.44
C SER A 36 5.37 -19.74 -9.96
N LEU A 37 4.63 -18.71 -9.57
CA LEU A 37 3.26 -18.80 -9.06
C LEU A 37 2.34 -17.89 -9.87
N GLU A 38 1.07 -18.29 -9.99
CA GLU A 38 0.00 -17.47 -10.55
C GLU A 38 -0.94 -17.02 -9.44
N LEU A 39 -1.31 -15.74 -9.45
CA LEU A 39 -2.25 -15.19 -8.48
C LEU A 39 -3.68 -15.50 -8.91
N VAL A 40 -4.44 -16.15 -8.03
CA VAL A 40 -5.85 -16.51 -8.25
C VAL A 40 -6.82 -15.70 -7.39
N ASP A 41 -6.29 -14.98 -6.40
CA ASP A 41 -7.05 -14.19 -5.45
C ASP A 41 -6.32 -12.89 -5.13
N ASP A 42 -7.02 -11.93 -4.53
CA ASP A 42 -6.50 -10.62 -4.17
C ASP A 42 -5.31 -10.75 -3.19
N VAL A 43 -4.30 -9.91 -3.36
CA VAL A 43 -3.20 -9.83 -2.39
C VAL A 43 -3.56 -8.78 -1.35
N VAL A 44 -3.73 -9.21 -0.11
CA VAL A 44 -4.17 -8.35 1.01
C VAL A 44 -3.06 -8.21 2.02
N VAL A 45 -2.72 -6.95 2.35
CA VAL A 45 -1.79 -6.61 3.44
C VAL A 45 -2.55 -5.84 4.50
N THR A 46 -2.58 -6.37 5.72
CA THR A 46 -3.28 -5.76 6.87
C THR A 46 -2.29 -5.04 7.79
N PHE A 47 -2.57 -3.79 8.11
CA PHE A 47 -1.79 -2.94 8.99
C PHE A 47 -2.51 -2.73 10.33
N GLU A 48 -1.80 -2.91 11.44
CA GLU A 48 -2.36 -2.69 12.78
C GLU A 48 -2.23 -1.25 13.28
N TYR A 49 -1.14 -0.58 12.91
CA TYR A 49 -0.88 0.81 13.31
C TYR A 49 -0.34 1.60 12.13
N GLY A 50 -0.91 2.78 11.90
CA GLY A 50 -0.50 3.68 10.81
C GLY A 50 -0.77 5.14 11.13
N GLY A 51 -0.52 5.56 12.37
CA GLY A 51 -0.77 6.91 12.86
C GLY A 51 0.41 7.89 12.70
N GLN A 52 0.11 9.18 12.54
CA GLN A 52 1.08 10.28 12.60
C GLN A 52 1.52 10.42 14.06
N PRO A 53 2.77 10.81 14.34
CA PRO A 53 3.11 11.29 15.66
C PRO A 53 2.21 12.51 15.98
N PRO A 54 1.63 12.61 17.20
CA PRO A 54 0.79 13.74 17.60
C PRO A 54 1.51 15.11 17.54
N TRP A 55 2.83 15.12 17.36
CA TRP A 55 3.68 16.31 17.34
C TRP A 55 3.60 17.14 16.05
N CYS A 56 2.93 16.67 14.99
CA CYS A 56 2.68 17.50 13.80
C CYS A 56 1.55 18.52 13.97
N TRP A 57 0.84 18.49 15.11
CA TRP A 57 -0.04 19.58 15.50
C TRP A 57 0.57 20.23 16.75
N ARG A 58 1.24 21.37 16.57
CA ARG A 58 1.40 22.32 17.68
C ARG A 58 0.71 23.60 17.27
N SER A 59 -0.56 23.69 17.66
CA SER A 59 -1.25 24.97 17.77
C SER A 59 -0.44 25.91 18.65
N HIS A 60 -0.28 27.16 18.21
CA HIS A 60 0.44 28.26 18.86
C HIS A 60 1.93 28.38 18.53
N LEU A 61 2.25 28.62 17.26
CA LEU A 61 3.33 29.55 16.91
C LEU A 61 2.81 30.44 15.77
N THR A 62 2.72 31.75 16.04
CA THR A 62 2.41 32.83 15.08
C THR A 62 3.59 33.13 14.15
N GLU A 63 4.42 32.12 13.86
CA GLU A 63 5.47 32.21 12.86
C GLU A 63 5.16 31.19 11.78
N VAL A 64 4.94 31.72 10.57
CA VAL A 64 4.77 30.95 9.35
C VAL A 64 6.12 30.32 9.02
N LEU A 65 6.48 29.25 9.72
CA LEU A 65 7.46 28.29 9.22
C LEU A 65 6.90 27.78 7.87
N PRO A 66 7.73 27.64 6.82
CA PRO A 66 7.25 27.09 5.57
C PRO A 66 6.60 25.75 5.91
N VAL A 67 5.31 25.67 5.64
CA VAL A 67 4.44 24.55 5.94
C VAL A 67 5.05 23.34 5.24
N GLY A 68 5.91 22.62 5.95
CA GLY A 68 6.38 21.31 5.52
C GLY A 68 5.17 20.41 5.62
N LEU A 69 4.51 20.18 4.48
CA LEU A 69 3.43 19.19 4.38
C LEU A 69 3.90 17.90 5.07
N PRO A 70 2.99 17.16 5.74
CA PRO A 70 3.32 15.82 6.17
C PRO A 70 3.85 15.04 4.96
N PRO A 71 4.85 14.17 5.14
CA PRO A 71 5.40 13.39 4.03
C PRO A 71 4.27 12.62 3.33
N VAL A 72 4.30 12.64 2.00
CA VAL A 72 3.45 11.78 1.18
C VAL A 72 3.71 10.33 1.57
N ARG A 73 2.65 9.61 1.95
CA ARG A 73 2.75 8.21 2.36
C ARG A 73 2.72 7.34 1.13
N VAL A 74 3.86 6.73 0.83
CA VAL A 74 4.03 5.89 -0.35
C VAL A 74 4.17 4.42 0.02
N ARG A 75 3.57 3.55 -0.81
CA ARG A 75 3.80 2.11 -0.80
C ARG A 75 3.85 1.62 -2.24
N VAL A 76 4.71 0.63 -2.49
CA VAL A 76 4.90 0.05 -3.83
C VAL A 76 4.83 -1.46 -3.71
N LEU A 77 3.96 -2.07 -4.53
CA LEU A 77 3.97 -3.52 -4.72
C LEU A 77 4.80 -3.83 -5.96
N GLU A 78 5.83 -4.64 -5.80
CA GLU A 78 6.70 -5.09 -6.89
C GLU A 78 6.56 -6.61 -7.10
N LYS A 79 6.87 -7.07 -8.30
CA LYS A 79 6.98 -8.49 -8.61
C LYS A 79 8.31 -8.80 -9.31
N SER A 80 8.78 -10.03 -9.13
CA SER A 80 9.97 -10.54 -9.81
C SER A 80 9.64 -11.84 -10.56
N PRO A 81 9.79 -11.89 -11.89
CA PRO A 81 9.62 -13.11 -12.67
C PRO A 81 10.87 -14.00 -12.67
N ASP A 82 12.02 -13.47 -12.28
CA ASP A 82 13.35 -14.08 -12.39
C ASP A 82 13.98 -14.39 -11.02
N ARG A 83 13.13 -14.70 -10.03
CA ARG A 83 13.51 -15.15 -8.67
C ARG A 83 14.36 -14.13 -7.90
N GLY A 84 14.04 -12.86 -8.07
CA GLY A 84 14.62 -11.74 -7.30
C GLY A 84 15.80 -11.06 -7.97
N VAL A 85 16.12 -11.40 -9.23
CA VAL A 85 17.21 -10.75 -9.99
C VAL A 85 16.76 -9.36 -10.46
N SER A 86 15.55 -9.23 -10.97
CA SER A 86 14.93 -7.96 -11.33
C SER A 86 13.54 -7.82 -10.72
N TRP A 87 13.18 -6.56 -10.46
CA TRP A 87 11.92 -6.17 -9.85
C TRP A 87 11.23 -5.18 -10.77
N GLN A 88 9.92 -5.36 -10.94
CA GLN A 88 9.09 -4.48 -11.73
C GLN A 88 7.87 -4.06 -10.92
N PRO A 89 7.44 -2.79 -11.05
CA PRO A 89 6.28 -2.30 -10.31
C PRO A 89 5.03 -3.06 -10.76
N TYR A 90 4.23 -3.45 -9.77
CA TYR A 90 2.95 -4.09 -9.98
C TYR A 90 1.78 -3.13 -9.71
N GLN A 91 1.87 -2.33 -8.63
CA GLN A 91 0.91 -1.27 -8.30
C GLN A 91 1.53 -0.25 -7.34
N PHE A 92 1.16 1.02 -7.50
CA PHE A 92 1.56 2.12 -6.62
C PHE A 92 0.40 2.53 -5.71
N TYR A 93 0.72 2.91 -4.47
CA TYR A 93 -0.25 3.40 -3.50
C TYR A 93 0.33 4.68 -2.87
N ALA A 94 -0.42 5.78 -2.93
CA ALA A 94 -0.03 7.05 -2.32
C ALA A 94 -1.26 7.79 -1.82
N ASP A 95 -1.11 8.71 -0.86
CA ASP A 95 -2.17 9.66 -0.50
C ASP A 95 -2.30 10.82 -1.49
N ASP A 96 -1.23 11.13 -2.22
CA ASP A 96 -1.25 11.93 -3.45
C ASP A 96 -0.42 11.22 -4.54
N CYS A 97 -1.09 10.63 -5.53
CA CYS A 97 -0.42 9.90 -6.60
C CYS A 97 0.36 10.79 -7.56
N LEU A 98 -0.08 12.04 -7.75
CA LEU A 98 0.54 12.97 -8.68
C LEU A 98 1.84 13.53 -8.08
N GLU A 99 1.81 13.87 -6.78
CA GLU A 99 2.98 14.31 -6.03
C GLU A 99 4.00 13.17 -5.86
N ALA A 100 3.55 11.97 -5.48
CA ALA A 100 4.45 10.84 -5.19
C ALA A 100 5.15 10.29 -6.44
N PHE A 101 4.40 10.11 -7.53
CA PHE A 101 4.83 9.29 -8.67
C PHE A 101 4.62 9.97 -10.02
N GLY A 102 4.05 11.18 -10.07
CA GLY A 102 3.69 11.83 -11.33
C GLY A 102 2.59 11.07 -12.10
N MET A 103 1.77 10.29 -11.39
CA MET A 103 0.73 9.44 -11.99
C MET A 103 -0.66 9.95 -11.63
N PRO A 104 -1.61 10.01 -12.58
CA PRO A 104 -2.99 10.30 -12.22
C PRO A 104 -3.57 9.15 -11.38
N PRO A 105 -4.33 9.43 -10.31
CA PRO A 105 -4.95 8.39 -9.50
C PRO A 105 -6.00 7.62 -10.32
N LYS A 106 -6.00 6.30 -10.18
CA LYS A 106 -6.94 5.39 -10.85
C LYS A 106 -7.34 4.25 -9.93
N ARG A 107 -8.51 3.67 -10.19
CA ARG A 107 -8.96 2.41 -9.59
C ARG A 107 -8.98 1.32 -10.63
N VAL A 108 -8.94 0.06 -10.18
CA VAL A 108 -9.03 -1.09 -11.09
C VAL A 108 -10.36 -1.08 -11.86
N ALA A 109 -11.46 -0.65 -11.22
CA ALA A 109 -12.76 -0.49 -11.86
C ALA A 109 -12.78 0.53 -13.02
N ASP A 110 -11.83 1.48 -13.05
CA ASP A 110 -11.72 2.49 -14.10
C ASP A 110 -10.85 1.99 -15.28
N LEU A 111 -10.33 0.75 -15.24
CA LEU A 111 -9.53 0.16 -16.31
C LEU A 111 -10.41 -0.50 -17.36
N ALA A 112 -10.11 -0.20 -18.64
CA ALA A 112 -10.70 -0.93 -19.75
C ALA A 112 -10.15 -2.37 -19.82
N PRO A 113 -10.94 -3.35 -20.31
CA PRO A 113 -10.48 -4.73 -20.47
C PRO A 113 -9.18 -4.87 -21.29
N SER A 114 -8.99 -4.00 -22.30
CA SER A 114 -7.77 -3.97 -23.13
C SER A 114 -6.50 -3.58 -22.36
N ASN A 115 -6.64 -2.91 -21.22
CA ASN A 115 -5.55 -2.38 -20.41
C ASN A 115 -5.61 -2.87 -18.94
N ILE A 116 -6.21 -4.03 -18.70
CA ILE A 116 -6.48 -4.54 -17.36
C ILE A 116 -5.21 -4.91 -16.57
N THR A 117 -4.10 -5.16 -17.28
CA THR A 117 -2.77 -5.43 -16.71
C THR A 117 -1.96 -4.15 -16.42
N ARG A 118 -2.50 -2.97 -16.73
CA ARG A 118 -1.78 -1.70 -16.59
C ARG A 118 -1.46 -1.43 -15.12
N VAL A 119 -0.22 -1.02 -14.88
CA VAL A 119 0.24 -0.48 -13.60
C VAL A 119 -0.41 0.88 -13.37
N ILE A 120 -1.01 1.04 -12.20
CA ILE A 120 -1.71 2.26 -11.78
C ILE A 120 -1.18 2.73 -10.43
N CYS A 121 -1.46 3.99 -10.11
CA CYS A 121 -1.41 4.50 -8.75
C CYS A 121 -2.84 4.66 -8.22
N THR A 122 -3.11 4.18 -7.00
CA THR A 122 -4.41 4.31 -6.34
C THR A 122 -4.28 5.02 -4.99
N GLU A 123 -5.26 5.86 -4.68
CA GLU A 123 -5.39 6.57 -3.41
C GLU A 123 -6.42 5.90 -2.47
N GLN A 124 -6.98 4.75 -2.87
CA GLN A 124 -8.04 4.07 -2.09
C GLN A 124 -7.56 3.48 -0.77
N TYR A 125 -6.30 3.06 -0.69
CA TYR A 125 -5.76 2.32 0.47
C TYR A 125 -4.66 3.09 1.22
N SER A 126 -4.52 4.39 0.94
CA SER A 126 -3.48 5.26 1.50
C SER A 126 -4.00 6.18 2.61
N LYS A 127 -5.32 6.19 2.83
CA LYS A 127 -5.98 6.89 3.93
C LYS A 127 -5.56 6.33 5.30
N TRP A 128 -5.73 7.16 6.32
CA TRP A 128 -5.24 6.95 7.67
C TRP A 128 -5.79 5.68 8.34
N VAL A 129 -4.88 4.85 8.87
CA VAL A 129 -5.19 3.67 9.72
C VAL A 129 -5.58 4.09 11.16
N GLY A 130 -6.12 5.30 11.33
CA GLY A 130 -6.68 5.81 12.58
C GLY A 130 -8.20 5.66 12.66
N ALA A 131 -8.87 5.46 11.52
CA ALA A 131 -10.26 5.02 11.47
C ALA A 131 -10.27 3.49 11.55
N LYS A 132 -11.04 2.94 12.49
CA LYS A 132 -11.13 1.52 12.84
C LYS A 132 -11.39 0.55 11.67
N GLU A 133 -11.74 1.05 10.48
CA GLU A 133 -12.31 0.25 9.39
C GLU A 133 -11.40 0.08 8.15
N GLU A 134 -10.34 0.89 7.98
CA GLU A 134 -9.48 0.82 6.78
C GLU A 134 -8.03 0.44 7.13
N LYS A 135 -7.83 -0.83 7.50
CA LYS A 135 -6.52 -1.42 7.82
C LYS A 135 -5.83 -2.11 6.65
N GLN A 136 -6.52 -2.28 5.52
CA GLN A 136 -6.09 -3.17 4.46
C GLN A 136 -5.61 -2.39 3.22
N VAL A 137 -4.50 -2.85 2.66
CA VAL A 137 -4.05 -2.51 1.31
C VAL A 137 -4.27 -3.73 0.43
N VAL A 138 -5.00 -3.55 -0.67
CA VAL A 138 -5.43 -4.64 -1.53
C VAL A 138 -4.88 -4.43 -2.94
N PHE A 139 -4.36 -5.51 -3.52
CA PHE A 139 -4.12 -5.63 -4.95
C PHE A 139 -5.22 -6.52 -5.55
N GLU A 140 -6.09 -5.91 -6.35
CA GLU A 140 -7.37 -6.49 -6.78
C GLU A 140 -7.23 -7.43 -7.99
N VAL A 141 -6.70 -8.64 -7.76
CA VAL A 141 -6.57 -9.70 -8.78
C VAL A 141 -7.93 -10.12 -9.31
N ARG A 142 -8.93 -10.30 -8.44
CA ARG A 142 -10.29 -10.70 -8.84
C ARG A 142 -10.96 -9.65 -9.72
N SER A 143 -10.73 -8.38 -9.45
CA SER A 143 -11.28 -7.31 -10.29
C SER A 143 -10.59 -7.22 -11.66
N ARG A 144 -9.36 -7.72 -11.78
CA ARG A 144 -8.60 -7.74 -13.04
C ARG A 144 -8.83 -9.00 -13.88
N PHE A 145 -8.91 -10.15 -13.23
CA PHE A 145 -8.87 -11.46 -13.91
C PHE A 145 -9.95 -12.43 -13.42
N GLY A 146 -10.74 -12.03 -12.41
CA GLY A 146 -11.85 -12.84 -11.94
C GLY A 146 -12.85 -13.03 -13.06
N SER A 147 -13.12 -14.29 -13.38
CA SER A 147 -14.20 -14.68 -14.27
C SER A 147 -15.49 -14.00 -13.83
N SER A 148 -16.21 -13.43 -14.79
CA SER A 148 -17.65 -13.16 -14.62
C SER A 148 -18.30 -14.40 -14.00
N PRO A 149 -19.23 -14.27 -13.04
CA PRO A 149 -19.97 -15.44 -12.57
C PRO A 149 -20.58 -16.09 -13.81
N VAL A 150 -20.19 -17.32 -14.10
CA VAL A 150 -20.92 -18.14 -15.06
C VAL A 150 -22.34 -18.18 -14.52
N ARG A 151 -23.25 -17.43 -15.14
CA ARG A 151 -24.69 -17.59 -14.92
C ARG A 151 -25.03 -19.00 -15.37
N SER A 152 -25.20 -19.89 -14.40
CA SER A 152 -25.95 -21.14 -14.54
C SER A 152 -27.43 -20.82 -14.75
#